data_AF-A0A259PFD2-F1
#
_entry.id   AF-A0A259PFD2-F1
#
_cell.length_a   1.000
_cell.length_b   1.000
_cell.length_c   1.000
_cell.angle_alpha   90.00
_cell.angle_beta   90.00
_cell.angle_gamma   90.00
#
_symmetry.space_group_name_H-M   'P 1'
#
loop_
_entity.id
_entity.type
_entity.pdbx_description
1 polymer ?
#
loop_
_entity_poly.entity_id
_entity_poly.type
_entity_poly.pdbx_seq_one_letter_code
_entity_poly.pdbx_strand_id
1 'polypeptide(L)'
;MAAVILVVVALLVTVVVLLASTPDGSGDGESPLQAFRRGLRGRRNPDAEQVAAARAAAVEPVDVSLGEMLAANVERGEGYVSVDELAEPLLHARQVAARVLPGRDAGSSDDDASRGVLAAR
;
A
#
# COMPACT_ATOMS: atom_id res chain seq x y z
N MET A 1 -30.75 -34.27 -4.09
CA MET A 1 -31.51 -33.29 -3.26
C MET A 1 -30.58 -32.54 -2.31
N ALA A 2 -29.97 -33.19 -1.31
CA ALA A 2 -29.08 -32.51 -0.36
C ALA A 2 -27.90 -31.76 -1.00
N ALA A 3 -27.22 -32.37 -1.98
CA ALA A 3 -26.13 -31.71 -2.70
C ALA A 3 -26.60 -30.48 -3.50
N VAL A 4 -27.77 -30.54 -4.12
CA VAL A 4 -28.36 -29.41 -4.85
C VAL A 4 -28.69 -28.27 -3.90
N ILE A 5 -29.24 -28.59 -2.73
CA ILE A 5 -29.53 -27.60 -1.68
C ILE A 5 -28.24 -26.94 -1.18
N LEU A 6 -27.18 -27.71 -0.94
CA LEU A 6 -25.89 -27.16 -0.50
C LEU A 6 -25.28 -26.23 -1.55
N VAL A 7 -25.34 -26.59 -2.84
CA VAL A 7 -24.86 -25.74 -3.93
C VAL A 7 -25.67 -24.45 -4.01
N VAL A 8 -26.99 -24.52 -3.87
CA VAL A 8 -27.86 -23.33 -3.87
C VAL A 8 -27.56 -22.43 -2.67
N VAL A 9 -27.39 -23.00 -1.47
CA VAL A 9 -27.04 -22.24 -0.26
C VAL A 9 -25.67 -21.57 -0.42
N ALA A 10 -24.67 -22.30 -0.92
CA ALA A 10 -23.34 -21.73 -1.17
C ALA A 10 -23.41 -20.55 -2.16
N LEU A 11 -24.16 -20.70 -3.25
CA LEU A 11 -24.38 -19.60 -4.21
C LEU A 11 -25.06 -18.40 -3.55
N LEU A 12 -26.10 -18.62 -2.73
CA LEU A 12 -26.79 -17.54 -2.02
C LEU A 12 -25.86 -16.81 -1.04
N VAL A 13 -25.06 -17.54 -0.26
CA VAL A 13 -24.07 -16.95 0.66
C VAL A 13 -23.07 -16.11 -0.13
N THR A 14 -22.58 -16.62 -1.25
CA THR A 14 -21.63 -15.90 -2.10
C THR A 14 -22.24 -14.58 -2.59
N VAL A 15 -23.49 -14.59 -3.04
CA VAL A 15 -24.22 -13.40 -3.49
C VAL A 15 -24.37 -12.39 -2.34
N VAL A 16 -24.81 -12.83 -1.16
CA VAL A 16 -24.99 -11.96 0.02
C VAL A 16 -23.66 -11.33 0.45
N VAL A 17 -22.58 -12.11 0.50
CA VAL A 17 -21.25 -11.60 0.84
C VAL A 17 -20.78 -10.58 -0.21
N LEU A 18 -21.03 -10.82 -1.50
CA LEU A 18 -20.67 -9.90 -2.57
C LEU A 18 -21.41 -8.56 -2.44
N LEU A 19 -22.71 -8.60 -2.15
CA LEU A 19 -23.56 -7.41 -1.91
C LEU A 19 -23.18 -6.66 -0.64
N ALA A 20 -22.75 -7.35 0.41
CA ALA A 20 -22.31 -6.71 1.65
C ALA A 20 -20.89 -6.12 1.55
N SER A 21 -20.07 -6.64 0.63
CA SER A 21 -18.67 -6.22 0.46
C SER A 21 -18.49 -5.13 -0.60
N THR A 22 -19.54 -4.72 -1.31
CA THR A 22 -19.47 -3.53 -2.14
C THR A 22 -19.37 -2.31 -1.23
N PRO A 23 -18.22 -1.62 -1.16
CA PRO A 23 -18.18 -0.34 -0.46
C PRO A 23 -19.22 0.59 -1.10
N ASP A 24 -19.88 1.42 -0.30
CA ASP A 24 -20.76 2.50 -0.76
C ASP A 24 -19.95 3.48 -1.63
N GLY A 25 -19.70 3.06 -2.86
CA GLY A 25 -18.94 3.78 -3.87
C GLY A 25 -19.80 4.91 -4.41
N SER A 26 -19.76 6.03 -3.68
CA SER A 26 -19.73 7.39 -4.23
C SER A 26 -20.73 7.68 -5.37
N GLY A 27 -21.92 8.17 -5.00
CA GLY A 27 -22.45 9.39 -5.63
C GLY A 27 -23.53 9.29 -6.69
N ASP A 28 -23.70 8.18 -7.40
CA ASP A 28 -24.76 8.06 -8.42
C ASP A 28 -25.58 6.79 -8.18
N GLY A 29 -26.91 6.91 -8.13
CA GLY A 29 -27.86 5.85 -7.78
C GLY A 29 -27.96 4.68 -8.77
N GLU A 30 -26.83 4.15 -9.24
CA GLU A 30 -26.77 2.99 -10.13
C GLU A 30 -27.24 1.75 -9.35
N SER A 31 -28.42 1.25 -9.72
CA SER A 31 -28.98 0.04 -9.10
C SER A 31 -28.04 -1.17 -9.30
N PRO A 32 -27.94 -2.10 -8.34
CA PRO A 32 -27.07 -3.28 -8.46
C PRO A 32 -27.39 -4.13 -9.70
N LEU A 33 -28.64 -4.13 -10.14
CA LEU A 33 -29.07 -4.78 -11.38
C LEU A 33 -28.51 -4.10 -12.64
N GLN A 34 -28.36 -2.77 -12.64
CA GLN A 34 -27.74 -2.03 -13.73
C GLN A 34 -26.23 -2.30 -13.79
N ALA A 35 -25.54 -2.30 -12.64
CA ALA A 35 -24.13 -2.68 -12.57
C ALA A 35 -23.90 -4.11 -13.09
N PHE A 36 -24.76 -5.06 -12.71
CA PHE A 36 -24.72 -6.43 -13.24
C PHE A 36 -24.96 -6.49 -14.75
N ARG A 37 -25.99 -5.79 -15.26
CA ARG A 37 -26.27 -5.73 -16.70
C ARG A 37 -25.15 -5.06 -17.47
N ARG A 38 -24.51 -4.03 -16.91
CA ARG A 38 -23.34 -3.34 -17.48
C ARG A 38 -22.16 -4.30 -17.57
N GLY A 39 -21.86 -5.04 -16.51
CA GLY A 39 -20.83 -6.09 -16.52
C GLY A 39 -21.11 -7.19 -17.55
N LEU A 40 -22.36 -7.66 -17.63
CA LEU A 40 -22.76 -8.68 -18.61
C LEU A 40 -22.66 -8.17 -20.05
N ARG A 41 -22.95 -6.89 -20.28
CA ARG A 41 -22.85 -6.25 -21.60
C ARG A 41 -21.39 -6.03 -21.99
N GLY A 42 -20.53 -5.63 -21.06
CA GLY A 42 -19.08 -5.53 -21.26
C GLY A 42 -18.45 -6.88 -21.62
N ARG A 43 -18.95 -7.99 -21.04
CA ARG A 43 -18.51 -9.33 -21.45
C ARG A 43 -18.91 -9.69 -22.89
N ARG A 44 -20.06 -9.20 -23.37
CA ARG A 44 -20.56 -9.48 -24.72
C ARG A 44 -19.92 -8.60 -25.79
N ASN A 45 -19.69 -7.34 -25.47
CA ASN A 45 -19.06 -6.36 -26.35
C ASN A 45 -17.92 -5.68 -25.57
N PRO A 46 -16.76 -6.36 -25.45
CA PRO A 46 -15.62 -5.76 -24.78
C PRO A 46 -15.15 -4.54 -25.58
N ASP A 47 -14.84 -3.46 -24.89
CA ASP A 47 -14.30 -2.25 -25.52
C ASP A 47 -12.86 -2.48 -26.01
N ALA A 48 -12.36 -1.58 -26.85
CA ALA A 48 -11.04 -1.71 -27.46
C ALA A 48 -9.91 -1.74 -26.40
N GLU A 49 -10.09 -1.04 -25.28
CA GLU A 49 -9.14 -1.02 -24.17
C GLU A 49 -9.12 -2.35 -23.41
N GLN A 50 -10.27 -2.96 -23.16
CA GLN A 50 -10.41 -4.29 -22.55
C GLN A 50 -9.81 -5.37 -23.44
N VAL A 51 -10.00 -5.28 -24.75
CA VAL A 51 -9.36 -6.20 -25.71
C VAL A 51 -7.85 -6.02 -25.73
N ALA A 52 -7.36 -4.77 -25.69
CA ALA A 52 -5.93 -4.48 -25.63
C ALA A 52 -5.30 -4.99 -24.32
N ALA A 53 -5.95 -4.76 -23.18
CA ALA A 53 -5.52 -5.24 -21.87
C ALA A 53 -5.52 -6.78 -21.81
N ALA A 54 -6.54 -7.43 -22.35
CA ALA A 54 -6.60 -8.90 -22.44
C ALA A 54 -5.47 -9.47 -23.32
N ARG A 55 -5.11 -8.78 -24.42
CA ARG A 55 -3.96 -9.19 -25.25
C ARG A 55 -2.62 -8.99 -24.54
N ALA A 56 -2.46 -7.89 -23.81
CA ALA A 56 -1.26 -7.65 -23.01
C ALA A 56 -1.12 -8.69 -21.87
N ALA A 57 -2.24 -9.12 -21.29
CA ALA A 57 -2.26 -10.18 -20.28
C ALA A 57 -2.11 -11.60 -20.87
N ALA A 58 -2.38 -11.78 -22.16
CA ALA A 58 -2.22 -13.05 -22.87
C ALA A 58 -0.77 -13.33 -23.31
N VAL A 59 0.20 -12.53 -22.86
CA VAL A 59 1.62 -12.80 -23.08
C VAL A 59 1.99 -14.07 -22.33
N GLU A 60 2.62 -15.01 -23.03
CA GLU A 60 3.12 -16.25 -22.45
C GLU A 60 4.23 -15.92 -21.45
N PRO A 61 4.15 -16.40 -20.19
CA PRO A 61 5.20 -16.16 -19.22
C PRO A 61 6.49 -16.84 -19.70
N VAL A 62 7.52 -16.04 -19.93
CA VAL A 62 8.84 -16.52 -20.31
C VAL A 62 9.65 -16.73 -19.04
N ASP A 63 10.17 -17.94 -18.86
CA ASP A 63 11.13 -18.23 -17.79
C ASP A 63 12.45 -17.51 -18.09
N VAL A 64 12.70 -16.42 -17.37
CA VAL A 64 13.98 -15.71 -17.38
C VAL A 64 14.88 -16.22 -16.26
N SER A 65 16.20 -16.21 -16.48
CA SER A 65 17.13 -16.54 -15.41
C SER A 65 17.08 -15.48 -14.31
N LEU A 66 17.28 -15.87 -13.04
CA LEU A 66 17.32 -14.93 -11.92
C LEU A 66 18.34 -13.80 -12.16
N GLY A 67 19.50 -14.13 -12.74
CA GLY A 67 20.54 -13.15 -13.07
C GLY A 67 20.10 -12.13 -14.11
N GLU A 68 19.36 -12.57 -15.14
CA GLU A 68 18.80 -11.70 -16.18
C GLU A 68 17.68 -10.81 -15.64
N MET A 69 16.80 -11.36 -14.79
CA MET A 69 15.77 -10.58 -14.09
C MET A 69 16.40 -9.50 -13.20
N LEU A 70 17.43 -9.85 -12.43
CA LEU A 70 18.14 -8.89 -11.59
C LEU A 70 18.85 -7.83 -12.44
N ALA A 71 19.56 -8.22 -13.50
CA ALA A 71 20.23 -7.26 -14.38
C ALA A 71 19.27 -6.27 -15.05
N ALA A 72 18.06 -6.72 -15.41
CA ALA A 72 17.04 -5.89 -16.03
C ALA A 72 16.32 -4.93 -15.04
N ASN A 73 16.29 -5.27 -13.75
CA ASN A 73 15.55 -4.50 -12.73
C ASN A 73 16.47 -3.76 -11.73
N VAL A 74 17.78 -3.96 -11.80
CA VAL A 74 18.73 -3.15 -11.04
C VAL A 74 18.78 -1.77 -11.67
N GLU A 75 18.05 -0.84 -11.06
CA GLU A 75 18.26 0.57 -11.24
C GLU A 75 19.68 0.88 -10.74
N ARG A 76 20.56 1.42 -11.59
CA ARG A 76 21.89 1.91 -11.17
C ARG A 76 21.71 3.18 -10.34
N GLY A 77 21.16 3.04 -9.15
CA GLY A 77 21.28 4.00 -8.07
C GLY A 77 22.40 3.57 -7.13
N GLU A 78 23.03 4.55 -6.48
CA GLU A 78 23.84 4.31 -5.29
C GLU A 78 22.90 3.66 -4.25
N GLY A 79 22.90 2.33 -4.15
CA GLY A 79 22.02 1.56 -3.25
C GLY A 79 22.26 1.80 -1.76
N TYR A 80 23.09 2.79 -1.44
CA TYR A 80 23.43 3.25 -0.12
C TYR A 80 23.32 4.77 -0.11
N VAL A 81 22.43 5.30 0.74
CA VAL A 81 22.45 6.73 1.04
C VAL A 81 23.72 6.99 1.84
N SER A 82 24.58 7.87 1.32
CA SER A 82 25.79 8.24 2.04
C SER A 82 25.42 8.98 3.33
N VAL A 83 26.23 8.81 4.38
CA VAL A 83 25.98 9.48 5.67
C VAL A 83 25.94 11.00 5.50
N ASP A 84 26.71 11.52 4.54
CA ASP A 84 26.76 12.94 4.20
C ASP A 84 25.46 13.42 3.53
N GLU A 85 24.81 12.59 2.72
CA GLU A 85 23.47 12.87 2.15
C GLU A 85 22.36 12.87 3.20
N LEU A 86 22.55 12.18 4.34
CA LEU A 86 21.59 12.13 5.45
C LEU A 86 21.71 13.32 6.41
N ALA A 87 22.88 13.95 6.50
CA ALA A 87 23.13 15.01 7.48
C ALA A 87 22.22 16.22 7.29
N GLU A 88 22.11 16.72 6.05
CA GLU A 88 21.34 17.92 5.73
C GLU A 88 19.82 17.71 5.91
N PRO A 89 19.21 16.61 5.42
CA PRO A 89 17.80 16.31 5.67
C PRO A 89 17.47 16.13 7.14
N LEU A 90 18.36 15.51 7.93
CA LEU A 90 18.15 15.30 9.37
C LEU A 90 18.22 16.61 10.15
N LEU A 91 19.15 17.51 9.81
CA LEU A 91 19.23 18.84 10.42
C LEU A 91 17.97 19.66 10.09
N HIS A 92 17.51 19.61 8.85
CA HIS A 92 16.28 20.26 8.43
C HIS A 92 15.05 19.69 9.17
N ALA A 93 14.93 18.37 9.26
CA ALA A 93 13.86 17.69 9.99
C ALA A 93 13.85 18.04 11.48
N ARG A 94 15.02 18.13 12.13
CA ARG A 94 15.15 18.61 13.52
C ARG A 94 14.62 20.03 13.67
N GLN A 95 14.96 20.93 12.73
CA GLN A 95 14.57 22.33 12.79
C GLN A 95 13.06 22.53 12.59
N VAL A 96 12.45 21.73 11.71
CA VAL A 96 11.00 21.67 11.54
C VAL A 96 10.33 21.09 12.79
N ALA A 97 10.85 19.99 13.34
CA ALA A 97 10.32 19.39 14.56
C ALA A 97 10.38 20.35 15.76
N ALA A 98 11.49 21.10 15.92
CA ALA A 98 11.64 22.12 16.97
C ALA A 98 10.66 23.30 16.81
N ARG A 99 10.24 23.60 15.57
CA ARG A 99 9.23 24.63 15.31
C ARG A 99 7.81 24.16 15.62
N VAL A 100 7.56 22.84 15.55
CA VAL A 100 6.23 22.24 15.73
C VAL A 100 6.02 21.73 17.17
N LEU A 101 7.08 21.39 17.91
CA LEU A 101 7.00 20.98 19.32
C LEU A 101 7.27 22.18 20.25
N PRO A 102 6.24 22.74 20.92
CA PRO A 102 6.47 23.68 22.00
C PRO A 102 6.98 22.94 23.26
N GLY A 103 8.23 23.21 23.66
CA GLY A 103 8.66 23.05 25.05
C GLY A 103 9.49 21.82 25.42
N ARG A 104 10.55 21.46 24.67
CA ARG A 104 11.55 20.48 25.17
C ARG A 104 13.00 20.97 25.18
N ASP A 105 13.21 22.27 25.30
CA ASP A 105 14.54 22.85 25.55
C ASP A 105 14.48 23.86 26.70
N ALA A 106 14.29 23.36 27.93
CA ALA A 106 14.73 24.03 29.16
C ALA A 106 14.63 23.04 30.34
N GLY A 107 15.72 22.32 30.63
CA GLY A 107 15.92 21.72 31.95
C GLY A 107 16.23 20.23 31.99
N SER A 108 17.32 19.92 32.71
CA SER A 108 17.79 18.60 33.17
C SER A 108 18.70 17.82 32.20
N SER A 109 19.99 18.11 32.25
CA SER A 109 21.04 17.08 32.17
C SER A 109 22.43 17.52 32.64
N ASP A 110 22.61 18.74 33.17
CA ASP A 110 23.97 19.24 33.51
C ASP A 110 24.25 19.51 35.00
N ASP A 111 23.34 19.17 35.93
CA ASP A 111 23.50 19.50 37.36
C ASP A 111 23.66 18.30 38.32
N ASP A 112 23.62 17.05 37.81
CA ASP A 112 23.70 15.84 38.66
C ASP A 112 25.08 15.16 38.66
N ALA A 113 25.98 15.52 37.73
CA ALA A 113 27.32 14.93 37.67
C ALA A 113 28.33 15.57 38.66
N SER A 114 28.06 16.77 39.16
CA SER A 114 29.02 17.56 39.94
C SER A 114 28.84 17.49 41.46
N ARG A 115 27.76 16.87 41.96
CA ARG A 115 27.48 16.80 43.41
C ARG A 115 27.90 15.50 44.11
N GLY A 116 28.27 14.44 43.37
CA GLY A 116 28.68 13.16 43.96
C GLY A 116 30.15 13.08 44.43
N VAL A 117 31.03 13.99 43.98
CA VAL A 117 32.48 13.84 44.17
C VAL A 117 33.01 14.55 45.44
N LEU A 118 32.20 15.38 46.10
CA LEU A 118 32.63 16.13 47.30
C LEU A 118 32.28 15.48 48.65
N ALA A 119 31.66 14.28 48.66
CA ALA A 119 31.32 13.56 49.90
C ALA A 119 32.33 12.47 50.31
N ALA A 120 33.48 12.39 49.64
CA ALA A 120 34.54 11.43 49.96
C ALA A 120 35.89 12.12 50.11
N ARG A 121 36.09 12.84 51.22
CA ARG A 121 37.41 13.13 51.75
C ARG A 121 37.38 13.33 53.26
#